data_AF-A0A8J6TII6-F1
#
_entry.id   AF-A0A8J6TII6-F1
#
_cell.length_a   1.000
_cell.length_b   1.000
_cell.length_c   1.000
_cell.angle_alpha   90.00
_cell.angle_beta   90.00
_cell.angle_gamma   90.00
#
_symmetry.space_group_name_H-M   'P 1'
#
loop_
_entity.id
_entity.type
_entity.pdbx_description
1 polymer ?
#
loop_
_entity_poly.entity_id
_entity_poly.type
_entity_poly.pdbx_seq_one_letter_code
_entity_poly.pdbx_strand_id
1 'polypeptide(L)'
;MDAAKPDDKRPDTFTGELLQELFASINDTSGARLAPEALIAEIDDLVKTARDTTLTGPIIALFARLKEVKRNLGLGPEAFGIFQETLILLAEKHRTLDEHAVSVGGRVNRALSIVEQANQRVENYLKAKDTEAPSGIELWEEICENARRIKSVLNINDERWNSYSGQINHCIDSVEKLSKIVSLPPDVIREIGQVTKSFRMRLTPYYASLIRTNNANDPILLQAVPTGEMVDNAGTEIPPVAADHSPARLIDQFYPRVLTIKATNMCAMYCTHCLRIAHIGKKDRVYSEQAYQEALDYIRSNPRIRDVLVTGGDAFVLSNTMIRKILQALDAIDHVTMKRLGTRIPVTAPWRVDAE
;
A
#
# COMPACT_ATOMS: atom_id res chain seq x y z
N MET A 1 -3.06 40.90 19.53
CA MET A 1 -2.12 40.52 20.59
C MET A 1 -2.94 39.82 21.66
N ASP A 2 -3.20 38.53 21.47
CA ASP A 2 -3.70 37.67 22.53
C ASP A 2 -2.52 36.83 22.99
N ALA A 3 -1.96 37.18 24.14
CA ALA A 3 -0.95 36.37 24.79
C ALA A 3 -1.64 35.09 25.29
N ALA A 4 -1.40 33.99 24.59
CA ALA A 4 -1.75 32.66 25.07
C ALA A 4 -1.15 32.48 26.46
N LYS A 5 -2.00 32.12 27.43
CA LYS A 5 -1.57 31.72 28.77
C LYS A 5 -0.57 30.55 28.65
N PRO A 6 0.44 30.46 29.53
CA PRO A 6 1.34 29.31 29.56
C PRO A 6 0.48 28.07 29.82
N ASP A 7 0.48 27.18 28.84
CA ASP A 7 -0.31 25.96 28.80
C ASP A 7 -0.12 25.13 30.07
N ASP A 8 -1.21 24.60 30.60
CA ASP A 8 -1.23 23.67 31.74
C ASP A 8 -0.30 22.49 31.38
N LYS A 9 0.90 22.43 31.99
CA LYS A 9 1.97 21.46 31.69
C LYS A 9 1.62 20.02 32.13
N ARG A 10 0.40 19.57 31.85
CA ARG A 10 0.01 18.19 32.08
C ARG A 10 0.40 17.37 30.87
N PRO A 11 1.08 16.22 31.07
CA PRO A 11 1.29 15.28 30.00
C PRO A 11 -0.03 14.90 29.34
N ASP A 12 -0.01 14.58 28.05
CA ASP A 12 -1.16 13.97 27.39
C ASP A 12 -1.56 12.66 28.08
N THR A 13 -2.78 12.18 27.84
CA THR A 13 -3.32 10.98 28.50
C THR A 13 -2.38 9.78 28.41
N PHE A 14 -1.75 9.53 27.26
CA PHE A 14 -0.87 8.36 27.10
C PHE A 14 0.44 8.51 27.86
N THR A 15 1.03 9.71 27.87
CA THR A 15 2.24 9.96 28.67
C THR A 15 1.92 9.95 30.16
N GLY A 16 0.75 10.46 30.56
CA GLY A 16 0.26 10.37 31.94
C GLY A 16 0.13 8.93 32.41
N GLU A 17 -0.49 8.06 31.62
CA GLU A 17 -0.59 6.61 31.88
C GLU A 17 0.79 5.96 32.05
N LEU A 18 1.74 6.28 31.15
CA LEU A 18 3.10 5.74 31.23
C LEU A 18 3.82 6.19 32.50
N LEU A 19 3.75 7.47 32.86
CA LEU A 19 4.38 7.97 34.08
C LEU A 19 3.73 7.34 35.33
N GLN A 20 2.41 7.21 35.36
CA GLN A 20 1.71 6.55 36.46
C GLN A 20 2.17 5.09 36.61
N GLU A 21 2.33 4.35 35.52
CA GLU A 21 2.85 2.98 35.53
C GLU A 21 4.28 2.90 36.09
N LEU A 22 5.17 3.80 35.66
CA LEU A 22 6.57 3.82 36.10
C LEU A 22 6.71 4.12 37.61
N PHE A 23 5.92 5.04 38.13
CA PHE A 23 5.97 5.48 39.54
C PHE A 23 4.96 4.76 40.45
N ALA A 24 4.18 3.80 39.95
CA ALA A 24 3.24 3.05 40.78
C ALA A 24 3.97 2.25 41.88
N SER A 25 3.55 2.39 43.13
CA SER A 25 4.08 1.59 44.25
C SER A 25 3.75 0.11 44.05
N ILE A 26 4.72 -0.77 44.29
CA ILE A 26 4.49 -2.22 44.29
C ILE A 26 4.09 -2.61 45.72
N ASN A 27 3.02 -3.41 45.86
CA ASN A 27 2.51 -3.90 47.14
C ASN A 27 3.45 -4.91 47.86
N ASP A 28 4.74 -4.94 47.53
CA ASP A 28 5.71 -5.86 48.13
C ASP A 28 6.38 -5.15 49.32
N THR A 29 5.99 -5.55 50.53
CA THR A 29 6.50 -5.07 51.83
C THR A 29 7.90 -5.59 52.17
N SER A 30 8.73 -5.86 51.17
CA SER A 30 10.13 -6.23 51.34
C SER A 30 11.04 -5.05 50.97
N GLY A 31 12.00 -4.73 51.85
CA GLY A 31 12.77 -3.48 51.84
C GLY A 31 13.38 -3.09 50.49
N ALA A 32 13.66 -1.79 50.33
CA ALA A 32 14.22 -1.16 49.13
C ALA A 32 15.26 -2.06 48.43
N ARG A 33 14.86 -2.73 47.35
CA ARG A 33 15.79 -3.49 46.51
C ARG A 33 16.73 -2.49 45.87
N LEU A 34 18.00 -2.55 46.22
CA LEU A 34 19.05 -1.77 45.55
C LEU A 34 19.17 -2.26 44.11
N ALA A 35 19.17 -1.32 43.16
CA ALA A 35 19.40 -1.64 41.76
C ALA A 35 20.85 -2.14 41.56
N PRO A 36 21.10 -3.14 40.70
CA PRO A 36 22.46 -3.57 40.37
C PRO A 36 23.29 -2.42 39.80
N GLU A 37 24.56 -2.28 40.20
CA GLU A 37 25.44 -1.18 39.75
C GLU A 37 25.55 -1.09 38.22
N ALA A 38 25.61 -2.22 37.53
CA ALA A 38 25.63 -2.27 36.07
C ALA A 38 24.36 -1.69 35.43
N LEU A 39 23.20 -1.91 36.05
CA LEU A 39 21.93 -1.38 35.57
C LEU A 39 21.81 0.13 35.85
N ILE A 40 22.36 0.60 36.97
CA ILE A 40 22.45 2.04 37.25
C ILE A 40 23.27 2.74 36.18
N ALA A 41 24.47 2.22 35.89
CA ALA A 41 25.33 2.79 34.84
C ALA A 41 24.68 2.77 33.44
N GLU A 42 23.94 1.71 33.11
CA GLU A 42 23.17 1.60 31.86
C GLU A 42 22.09 2.68 31.77
N ILE A 43 21.26 2.84 32.80
CA ILE A 43 20.18 3.82 32.84
C ILE A 43 20.75 5.25 32.82
N ASP A 44 21.85 5.52 33.53
CA ASP A 44 22.50 6.82 33.51
C ASP A 44 22.98 7.21 32.11
N ASP A 45 23.56 6.26 31.36
CA ASP A 45 23.97 6.48 29.97
C ASP A 45 22.76 6.75 29.06
N LEU A 46 21.66 6.01 29.24
CA LEU A 46 20.40 6.25 28.51
C LEU A 46 19.80 7.62 28.83
N VAL A 47 19.83 8.06 30.09
CA VAL A 47 19.37 9.39 30.49
C VAL A 47 20.22 10.48 29.85
N LYS A 48 21.55 10.34 29.88
CA LYS A 48 22.48 11.28 29.25
C LYS A 48 22.21 11.37 27.74
N THR A 49 22.12 10.22 27.07
CA THR A 49 21.84 10.16 25.63
C THR A 49 20.47 10.76 25.28
N ALA A 50 19.43 10.49 26.07
CA ALA A 50 18.09 11.08 25.87
C ALA A 50 18.08 12.61 26.07
N ARG A 51 18.91 13.14 26.97
CA ARG A 51 19.06 14.58 27.20
C ARG A 51 19.79 15.29 26.07
N ASP A 52 20.80 14.66 25.47
CA ASP A 52 21.67 15.30 24.48
C ASP A 52 21.22 15.05 23.03
N THR A 53 20.39 14.04 22.78
CA THR A 53 19.93 13.68 21.43
C THR A 53 19.05 14.75 20.76
N THR A 54 19.09 14.80 19.42
CA THR A 54 18.13 15.51 18.56
C THR A 54 17.15 14.57 17.85
N LEU A 55 17.22 13.26 18.14
CA LEU A 55 16.35 12.22 17.61
C LEU A 55 15.43 11.69 18.71
N THR A 56 14.25 11.18 18.32
CA THR A 56 13.27 10.59 19.25
C THR A 56 13.71 9.24 19.82
N GLY A 57 14.47 8.46 19.04
CA GLY A 57 14.88 7.09 19.36
C GLY A 57 15.50 6.91 20.76
N PRO A 58 16.52 7.68 21.15
CA PRO A 58 17.12 7.54 22.48
C PRO A 58 16.18 7.86 23.64
N ILE A 59 15.23 8.78 23.44
CA ILE A 59 14.20 9.07 24.46
C ILE A 59 13.25 7.87 24.58
N ILE A 60 12.79 7.31 23.46
CA ILE A 60 11.95 6.10 23.45
C ILE A 60 12.69 4.95 24.15
N ALA A 61 13.98 4.76 23.87
CA ALA A 61 14.80 3.70 24.45
C ALA A 61 14.87 3.82 25.99
N LEU A 62 15.10 5.02 26.53
CA LEU A 62 15.08 5.25 27.97
C LEU A 62 13.73 4.86 28.60
N PHE A 63 12.62 5.37 28.06
CA PHE A 63 11.29 5.09 28.63
C PHE A 63 10.90 3.62 28.49
N ALA A 64 11.21 2.98 27.37
CA ALA A 64 10.99 1.56 27.17
C ALA A 64 11.80 0.72 28.16
N ARG A 65 13.07 1.09 28.39
CA ARG A 65 13.94 0.39 29.35
C ARG A 65 13.48 0.56 30.79
N LEU A 66 13.10 1.78 31.20
CA LEU A 66 12.53 2.04 32.52
C LEU A 66 11.24 1.22 32.75
N LYS A 67 10.39 1.12 31.71
CA LYS A 67 9.17 0.32 31.77
C LYS A 67 9.47 -1.18 31.91
N GLU A 68 10.44 -1.68 31.15
CA GLU A 68 10.88 -3.07 31.23
C GLU A 68 11.43 -3.41 32.62
N VAL A 69 12.31 -2.55 33.16
CA VAL A 69 12.89 -2.69 34.50
C VAL A 69 11.81 -2.67 35.57
N LYS A 70 10.85 -1.75 35.47
CA LYS A 70 9.70 -1.69 36.39
C LYS A 70 8.89 -2.99 36.34
N ARG A 71 8.59 -3.51 35.15
CA ARG A 71 7.81 -4.74 34.96
C ARG A 71 8.54 -5.99 35.46
N ASN A 72 9.82 -6.12 35.16
CA ASN A 72 10.57 -7.35 35.39
C ASN A 72 11.23 -7.40 36.77
N LEU A 73 11.70 -6.26 37.29
CA LEU A 73 12.46 -6.16 38.55
C LEU A 73 11.71 -5.42 39.67
N GLY A 74 10.63 -4.73 39.32
CA GLY A 74 9.86 -3.91 40.26
C GLY A 74 10.49 -2.56 40.62
N LEU A 75 11.63 -2.21 40.00
CA LEU A 75 12.35 -0.99 40.31
C LEU A 75 11.76 0.19 39.53
N GLY A 76 11.32 1.22 40.25
CA GLY A 76 10.86 2.48 39.66
C GLY A 76 12.03 3.40 39.27
N PRO A 77 11.75 4.49 38.53
CA PRO A 77 12.76 5.50 38.17
C PRO A 77 13.53 6.07 39.38
N GLU A 78 12.90 6.10 40.56
CA GLU A 78 13.49 6.59 41.81
C GLU A 78 14.72 5.77 42.25
N ALA A 79 14.75 4.47 41.92
CA ALA A 79 15.89 3.59 42.21
C ALA A 79 17.15 3.98 41.43
N PHE A 80 17.00 4.82 40.40
CA PHE A 80 18.05 5.34 39.53
C PHE A 80 18.24 6.86 39.70
N GLY A 81 17.64 7.47 40.74
CA GLY A 81 17.72 8.92 40.96
C GLY A 81 16.96 9.77 39.93
N ILE A 82 16.00 9.18 39.21
CA ILE A 82 15.21 9.88 38.19
C ILE A 82 13.87 10.32 38.78
N PHE A 83 13.65 11.64 38.81
CA PHE A 83 12.40 12.24 39.28
C PHE A 83 11.38 12.44 38.15
N GLN A 84 10.10 12.50 38.50
CA GLN A 84 9.00 12.60 37.55
C GLN A 84 9.13 13.83 36.63
N GLU A 85 9.61 14.96 37.15
CA GLU A 85 9.84 16.19 36.39
C GLU A 85 10.85 15.99 35.25
N THR A 86 11.89 15.18 35.48
CA THR A 86 12.90 14.87 34.46
C THR A 86 12.25 14.13 33.29
N LEU A 87 11.40 13.15 33.59
CA LEU A 87 10.71 12.38 32.56
C LEU A 87 9.65 13.22 31.84
N ILE A 88 8.92 14.10 32.54
CA ILE A 88 7.99 15.03 31.89
C ILE A 88 8.70 15.92 30.86
N LEU A 89 9.88 16.45 31.21
CA LEU A 89 10.68 17.27 30.28
C LEU A 89 11.17 16.47 29.06
N LEU A 90 11.62 15.23 29.27
CA LEU A 90 12.03 14.35 28.17
C LEU A 90 10.85 13.92 27.30
N ALA A 91 9.66 13.72 27.88
CA ALA A 91 8.45 13.41 27.14
C ALA A 91 8.02 14.59 26.26
N GLU A 92 8.10 15.82 26.77
CA GLU A 92 7.82 17.02 25.98
C GLU A 92 8.85 17.19 24.87
N LYS A 93 10.14 17.01 25.19
CA LYS A 93 11.22 17.02 24.19
C LYS A 93 10.94 16.00 23.07
N HIS A 94 10.57 14.76 23.41
CA HIS A 94 10.16 13.76 22.42
C HIS A 94 9.02 14.26 21.55
N ARG A 95 7.94 14.78 22.14
CA ARG A 95 6.78 15.29 21.40
C ARG A 95 7.16 16.39 20.41
N THR A 96 8.09 17.28 20.79
CA THR A 96 8.58 18.35 19.88
C THR A 96 9.48 17.85 18.76
N LEU A 97 10.19 16.73 18.96
CA LEU A 97 11.06 16.12 17.95
C LEU A 97 10.30 15.17 17.00
N ASP A 98 9.16 14.63 17.43
CA ASP A 98 8.35 13.71 16.64
C ASP A 98 7.60 14.45 15.52
N GLU A 99 7.81 14.02 14.28
CA GLU A 99 7.22 14.66 13.08
C GLU A 99 5.69 14.69 13.06
N HIS A 100 5.05 13.83 13.84
CA HIS A 100 3.60 13.72 13.97
C HIS A 100 3.12 14.15 15.36
N ALA A 101 4.00 14.72 16.18
CA ALA A 101 3.75 15.09 17.57
C ALA A 101 3.16 13.95 18.42
N VAL A 102 3.46 12.70 18.08
CA VAL A 102 3.04 11.55 18.89
C VAL A 102 3.82 11.55 20.20
N SER A 103 3.11 11.37 21.32
CA SER A 103 3.73 11.40 22.63
C SER A 103 4.56 10.16 22.92
N VAL A 104 5.54 10.27 23.82
CA VAL A 104 6.37 9.12 24.23
C VAL A 104 5.52 8.02 24.86
N GLY A 105 4.45 8.39 25.58
CA GLY A 105 3.45 7.46 26.07
C GLY A 105 2.76 6.70 24.94
N GLY A 106 2.32 7.39 23.89
CA GLY A 106 1.74 6.76 22.70
C GLY A 106 2.72 5.81 22.01
N ARG A 107 4.00 6.20 21.88
CA ARG A 107 5.05 5.35 21.29
C ARG A 107 5.29 4.10 22.15
N VAL A 108 5.57 4.26 23.44
CA VAL A 108 6.00 3.17 24.32
C VAL A 108 4.84 2.24 24.72
N ASN A 109 3.67 2.77 25.07
CA ASN A 109 2.55 1.95 25.56
C ASN A 109 1.71 1.34 24.46
N ARG A 110 1.65 1.95 23.28
CA ARG A 110 0.78 1.50 22.18
C ARG A 110 1.60 1.06 20.98
N ALA A 111 2.41 1.96 20.41
CA ALA A 111 3.07 1.69 19.13
C ALA A 111 4.07 0.53 19.20
N LEU A 112 4.93 0.46 20.23
CA LEU A 112 5.93 -0.61 20.35
C LEU A 112 5.29 -2.01 20.39
N SER A 113 4.19 -2.20 21.13
CA SER A 113 3.51 -3.52 21.16
C SER A 113 2.88 -3.87 19.82
N ILE A 114 2.30 -2.89 19.12
CA ILE A 114 1.75 -3.10 17.77
C ILE A 114 2.88 -3.50 16.81
N VAL A 115 4.02 -2.82 16.89
CA VAL A 115 5.21 -3.12 16.09
C VAL A 115 5.75 -4.52 16.40
N GLU A 116 5.82 -4.92 17.66
CA GLU A 116 6.25 -6.26 18.08
C GLU A 116 5.33 -7.36 17.52
N GLN A 117 4.01 -7.19 17.64
CA GLN A 117 3.03 -8.11 17.05
C GLN A 117 3.12 -8.15 15.52
N ALA A 118 3.36 -7.01 14.87
CA ALA A 118 3.59 -6.95 13.43
C ALA A 118 4.87 -7.68 13.03
N ASN A 119 5.96 -7.47 13.76
CA ASN A 119 7.25 -8.15 13.55
C ASN A 119 7.10 -9.66 13.71
N GLN A 120 6.37 -10.13 14.72
CA GLN A 120 6.14 -11.57 14.89
C GLN A 120 5.39 -12.19 13.70
N ARG A 121 4.40 -11.47 13.14
CA ARG A 121 3.71 -11.89 11.91
C ARG A 121 4.65 -11.92 10.72
N VAL A 122 5.54 -10.93 10.59
CA VAL A 122 6.57 -10.89 9.54
C VAL A 122 7.53 -12.06 9.69
N GLU A 123 8.04 -12.34 10.89
CA GLU A 123 8.92 -13.49 11.14
C GLU A 123 8.27 -14.82 10.80
N ASN A 124 7.00 -14.99 11.17
CA ASN A 124 6.24 -16.20 10.84
C ASN A 124 6.09 -16.35 9.32
N TYR A 125 5.74 -15.26 8.62
CA TYR A 125 5.69 -15.24 7.17
C TYR A 125 7.06 -15.55 6.55
N LEU A 126 8.15 -14.93 7.01
CA LEU A 126 9.49 -15.16 6.46
C LEU A 126 9.94 -16.62 6.60
N LYS A 127 9.54 -17.31 7.67
CA LYS A 127 9.80 -18.75 7.86
C LYS A 127 8.99 -19.65 6.91
N ALA A 128 7.82 -19.19 6.46
CA ALA A 128 6.89 -19.94 5.62
C ALA A 128 6.83 -19.46 4.16
N LYS A 129 7.47 -18.33 3.83
CA LYS A 129 7.27 -17.64 2.54
C LYS A 129 7.57 -18.52 1.34
N ASP A 130 8.57 -19.39 1.44
CA ASP A 130 9.01 -20.23 0.32
C ASP A 130 7.98 -21.33 0.00
N THR A 131 7.12 -21.70 0.96
CA THR A 131 6.05 -22.68 0.77
C THR A 131 4.69 -22.02 0.52
N GLU A 132 4.38 -20.95 1.27
CA GLU A 132 3.10 -20.25 1.18
C GLU A 132 3.01 -19.31 -0.02
N ALA A 133 4.11 -18.61 -0.35
CA ALA A 133 4.17 -17.61 -1.41
C ALA A 133 5.55 -17.60 -2.10
N PRO A 134 5.98 -18.73 -2.71
CA PRO A 134 7.23 -18.80 -3.44
C PRO A 134 7.29 -17.71 -4.52
N SER A 135 8.48 -17.16 -4.78
CA SER A 135 8.63 -16.14 -5.79
C SER A 135 8.59 -16.76 -7.20
N GLY A 136 8.49 -15.90 -8.21
CA GLY A 136 8.58 -16.35 -9.61
C GLY A 136 9.93 -16.99 -9.97
N ILE A 137 10.98 -16.79 -9.16
CA ILE A 137 12.29 -17.42 -9.37
C ILE A 137 12.21 -18.90 -8.99
N GLU A 138 11.67 -19.24 -7.83
CA GLU A 138 11.51 -20.64 -7.42
C GLU A 138 10.48 -21.37 -8.29
N LEU A 139 9.47 -20.65 -8.81
CA LEU A 139 8.44 -21.19 -9.70
C LEU A 139 8.81 -21.16 -11.19
N TRP A 140 10.04 -20.79 -11.56
CA TRP A 140 10.39 -20.49 -12.95
C TRP A 140 10.15 -21.66 -13.92
N GLU A 141 10.45 -22.89 -13.51
CA GLU A 141 10.22 -24.08 -14.33
C GLU A 141 8.72 -24.33 -14.57
N GLU A 142 7.89 -24.17 -13.54
CA GLU A 142 6.43 -24.29 -13.62
C GLU A 142 5.84 -23.20 -14.53
N ILE A 143 6.30 -21.96 -14.39
CA ILE A 143 5.90 -20.84 -15.25
C ILE A 143 6.26 -21.12 -16.71
N CYS A 144 7.47 -21.64 -16.97
CA CYS A 144 7.91 -22.01 -18.31
C CYS A 144 7.04 -23.13 -18.91
N GLU A 145 6.64 -24.12 -18.10
CA GLU A 145 5.76 -25.20 -18.54
C GLU A 145 4.34 -24.69 -18.84
N ASN A 146 3.81 -23.84 -17.96
CA ASN A 146 2.55 -23.14 -18.21
C ASN A 146 2.59 -22.34 -19.51
N ALA A 147 3.69 -21.62 -19.77
CA ALA A 147 3.86 -20.86 -21.00
C ALA A 147 3.85 -21.77 -22.24
N ARG A 148 4.55 -22.92 -22.22
CA ARG A 148 4.52 -23.90 -23.34
C ARG A 148 3.11 -24.41 -23.60
N ARG A 149 2.42 -24.82 -22.53
CA ARG A 149 1.05 -25.32 -22.59
C ARG A 149 0.08 -24.28 -23.14
N ILE A 150 0.13 -23.04 -22.63
CA ILE A 150 -0.72 -21.93 -23.09
C ILE A 150 -0.44 -21.59 -24.55
N LYS A 151 0.84 -21.51 -24.97
CA LYS A 151 1.21 -21.31 -26.38
C LYS A 151 0.61 -22.38 -27.28
N SER A 152 0.68 -23.65 -26.88
CA SER A 152 0.09 -24.75 -27.64
C SER A 152 -1.44 -24.65 -27.72
N VAL A 153 -2.11 -24.39 -26.60
CA VAL A 153 -3.59 -24.34 -26.51
C VAL A 153 -4.16 -23.15 -27.29
N LEU A 154 -3.50 -22.01 -27.23
CA LEU A 154 -3.94 -20.76 -27.88
C LEU A 154 -3.31 -20.56 -29.26
N ASN A 155 -2.49 -21.51 -29.74
CA ASN A 155 -1.78 -21.45 -31.02
C ASN A 155 -0.94 -20.17 -31.19
N ILE A 156 -0.12 -19.86 -30.19
CA ILE A 156 0.74 -18.67 -30.14
C ILE A 156 2.18 -19.09 -30.40
N ASN A 157 2.83 -18.50 -31.40
CA ASN A 157 4.26 -18.69 -31.65
C ASN A 157 5.13 -17.82 -30.73
N ASP A 158 6.43 -18.08 -30.68
CA ASP A 158 7.34 -17.37 -29.77
C ASP A 158 7.47 -15.86 -30.09
N GLU A 159 7.38 -15.48 -31.36
CA GLU A 159 7.41 -14.08 -31.77
C GLU A 159 6.22 -13.31 -31.18
N ARG A 160 5.00 -13.87 -31.32
CA ARG A 160 3.79 -13.26 -30.75
C ARG A 160 3.83 -13.28 -29.23
N TRP A 161 4.29 -14.38 -28.63
CA TRP A 161 4.45 -14.47 -27.17
C TRP A 161 5.36 -13.35 -26.64
N ASN A 162 6.48 -13.09 -27.33
CA ASN A 162 7.45 -12.08 -26.93
C ASN A 162 7.14 -10.67 -27.47
N SER A 163 5.87 -10.37 -27.72
CA SER A 163 5.43 -9.07 -28.23
C SER A 163 4.23 -8.55 -27.44
N TYR A 164 4.18 -7.24 -27.20
CA TYR A 164 3.01 -6.63 -26.55
C TYR A 164 1.71 -6.90 -27.32
N SER A 165 1.73 -6.70 -28.64
CA SER A 165 0.56 -6.91 -29.48
C SER A 165 0.08 -8.36 -29.47
N GLY A 166 1.00 -9.34 -29.48
CA GLY A 166 0.65 -10.74 -29.38
C GLY A 166 0.01 -11.09 -28.03
N GLN A 167 0.52 -10.53 -26.92
CA GLN A 167 -0.09 -10.70 -25.59
C GLN A 167 -1.51 -10.12 -25.53
N ILE A 168 -1.72 -8.91 -26.07
CA ILE A 168 -3.05 -8.26 -26.07
C ILE A 168 -4.04 -8.99 -26.98
N ASN A 169 -3.62 -9.41 -28.17
CA ASN A 169 -4.50 -10.05 -29.16
C ASN A 169 -4.93 -11.47 -28.76
N HIS A 170 -4.16 -12.16 -27.91
CA HIS A 170 -4.47 -13.51 -27.44
C HIS A 170 -4.93 -13.52 -25.97
N CYS A 171 -5.40 -12.38 -25.46
CA CYS A 171 -5.97 -12.30 -24.12
C CYS A 171 -7.01 -13.41 -23.86
N ILE A 172 -7.00 -13.90 -22.63
CA ILE A 172 -8.03 -14.77 -22.07
C ILE A 172 -9.14 -13.87 -21.55
N ASP A 173 -10.26 -13.86 -22.26
CA ASP A 173 -11.41 -12.98 -22.03
C ASP A 173 -12.74 -13.73 -21.98
N SER A 174 -12.68 -15.06 -21.98
CA SER A 174 -13.84 -15.94 -21.93
C SER A 174 -13.56 -17.15 -21.05
N VAL A 175 -14.63 -17.70 -20.47
CA VAL A 175 -14.54 -18.88 -19.60
C VAL A 175 -14.09 -20.11 -20.37
N GLU A 176 -14.45 -20.21 -21.65
CA GLU A 176 -14.03 -21.28 -22.54
C GLU A 176 -12.53 -21.26 -22.84
N LYS A 177 -11.91 -20.06 -22.95
CA LYS A 177 -10.46 -19.95 -23.06
C LYS A 177 -9.80 -20.29 -21.73
N LEU A 178 -10.33 -19.75 -20.63
CA LEU A 178 -9.80 -19.96 -19.29
C LEU A 178 -9.79 -21.45 -18.90
N SER A 179 -10.87 -22.18 -19.14
CA SER A 179 -10.99 -23.61 -18.78
C SER A 179 -10.01 -24.52 -19.54
N LYS A 180 -9.50 -24.07 -20.70
CA LYS A 180 -8.45 -24.80 -21.44
C LYS A 180 -7.05 -24.55 -20.90
N ILE A 181 -6.84 -23.46 -20.15
CA ILE A 181 -5.52 -23.03 -19.68
C ILE A 181 -5.34 -23.14 -18.16
N VAL A 182 -6.41 -23.21 -17.37
CA VAL A 182 -6.35 -23.39 -15.92
C VAL A 182 -7.34 -24.48 -15.55
N SER A 183 -6.86 -25.50 -14.84
CA SER A 183 -7.72 -26.58 -14.34
C SER A 183 -8.46 -26.09 -13.10
N LEU A 184 -9.75 -25.77 -13.26
CA LEU A 184 -10.61 -25.31 -12.16
C LEU A 184 -11.75 -26.30 -11.93
N PRO A 185 -12.25 -26.43 -10.68
CA PRO A 185 -13.44 -27.22 -10.39
C PRO A 185 -14.64 -26.81 -11.26
N PRO A 186 -15.50 -27.74 -11.70
CA PRO A 186 -16.64 -27.44 -12.58
C PRO A 186 -17.61 -26.38 -12.03
N ASP A 187 -17.82 -26.33 -10.71
CA ASP A 187 -18.70 -25.34 -10.10
C ASP A 187 -18.08 -23.93 -10.14
N VAL A 188 -16.77 -23.81 -9.91
CA VAL A 188 -16.02 -22.55 -10.05
C VAL A 188 -16.09 -22.03 -11.48
N ILE A 189 -15.94 -22.90 -12.49
CA ILE A 189 -16.09 -22.52 -13.91
C ILE A 189 -17.49 -21.97 -14.19
N ARG A 190 -18.53 -22.59 -13.61
CA ARG A 190 -19.93 -22.16 -13.76
C ARG A 190 -20.14 -20.77 -13.15
N GLU A 191 -19.61 -20.53 -11.96
CA GLU A 191 -19.68 -19.23 -11.27
C GLU A 191 -18.97 -18.14 -12.07
N ILE A 192 -17.74 -18.38 -12.53
CA ILE A 192 -17.01 -17.43 -13.39
C ILE A 192 -17.85 -17.11 -14.63
N GLY A 193 -18.49 -18.10 -15.25
CA GLY A 193 -19.38 -17.91 -16.41
C GLY A 193 -20.62 -17.07 -16.12
N GLN A 194 -21.12 -17.08 -14.88
CA GLN A 194 -22.22 -16.21 -14.47
C GLN A 194 -21.73 -14.79 -14.23
N VAL A 195 -20.65 -14.62 -13.46
CA VAL A 195 -20.09 -13.31 -13.07
C VAL A 195 -19.58 -12.53 -14.28
N THR A 196 -18.94 -13.22 -15.22
CA THR A 196 -18.37 -12.60 -16.43
C THR A 196 -19.42 -12.05 -17.42
N LYS A 197 -20.71 -12.28 -17.19
CA LYS A 197 -21.81 -11.59 -17.92
C LYS A 197 -21.95 -10.12 -17.51
N SER A 198 -21.59 -9.81 -16.27
CA SER A 198 -21.71 -8.48 -15.68
C SER A 198 -20.36 -7.78 -15.56
N PHE A 199 -19.32 -8.53 -15.18
CA PHE A 199 -17.96 -8.03 -14.99
C PHE A 199 -17.04 -8.51 -16.10
N ARG A 200 -16.10 -7.67 -16.51
CA ARG A 200 -15.16 -8.04 -17.56
C ARG A 200 -14.05 -8.91 -16.98
N MET A 201 -13.71 -9.97 -17.70
CA MET A 201 -12.49 -10.73 -17.47
C MET A 201 -11.55 -10.48 -18.65
N ARG A 202 -10.28 -10.20 -18.33
CA ARG A 202 -9.18 -10.17 -19.29
C ARG A 202 -7.90 -10.43 -18.53
N LEU A 203 -7.08 -11.33 -19.02
CA LEU A 203 -5.68 -11.47 -18.62
C LEU A 203 -4.84 -11.89 -19.83
N THR A 204 -3.58 -11.45 -19.88
CA THR A 204 -2.67 -11.80 -20.96
C THR A 204 -2.22 -13.27 -20.84
N PRO A 205 -1.83 -13.92 -21.95
CA PRO A 205 -1.24 -15.26 -21.92
C PRO A 205 -0.05 -15.38 -20.95
N TYR A 206 0.81 -14.36 -20.90
CA TYR A 206 1.93 -14.30 -19.96
C TYR A 206 1.45 -14.26 -18.51
N TYR A 207 0.52 -13.36 -18.17
CA TYR A 207 0.05 -13.25 -16.79
C TYR A 207 -0.66 -14.53 -16.34
N ALA A 208 -1.36 -15.20 -17.25
CA ALA A 208 -1.95 -16.52 -17.01
C ALA A 208 -0.90 -17.62 -16.78
N SER A 209 0.31 -17.51 -17.36
CA SER A 209 1.37 -18.49 -17.11
C SER A 209 1.94 -18.45 -15.69
N LEU A 210 1.68 -17.36 -14.95
CA LEU A 210 2.07 -17.19 -13.56
C LEU A 210 1.11 -17.89 -12.57
N ILE A 211 -0.04 -18.40 -13.05
CA ILE A 211 -1.05 -19.05 -12.21
C ILE A 211 -0.63 -20.49 -11.90
N ARG A 212 -0.65 -20.86 -10.62
CA ARG A 212 -0.48 -22.24 -10.17
C ARG A 212 -1.76 -23.02 -10.37
N THR A 213 -1.82 -23.88 -11.38
CA THR A 213 -3.08 -24.50 -11.85
C THR A 213 -3.75 -25.45 -10.87
N ASN A 214 -3.03 -25.92 -9.85
CA ASN A 214 -3.56 -26.85 -8.84
C ASN A 214 -3.93 -26.16 -7.52
N ASN A 215 -4.01 -24.83 -7.52
CA ASN A 215 -4.35 -24.04 -6.34
C ASN A 215 -5.51 -23.08 -6.66
N ALA A 216 -6.71 -23.38 -6.13
CA ALA A 216 -7.86 -22.50 -6.30
C ALA A 216 -7.70 -21.14 -5.59
N ASN A 217 -6.84 -21.08 -4.57
CA ASN A 217 -6.48 -19.85 -3.85
C ASN A 217 -5.17 -19.25 -4.39
N ASP A 218 -4.80 -19.55 -5.64
CA ASP A 218 -3.63 -18.96 -6.27
C ASP A 218 -3.76 -17.42 -6.29
N PRO A 219 -2.77 -16.68 -5.77
CA PRO A 219 -2.88 -15.23 -5.62
C PRO A 219 -2.94 -14.49 -6.96
N ILE A 220 -2.41 -15.06 -8.05
CA ILE A 220 -2.48 -14.46 -9.39
C ILE A 220 -3.88 -14.68 -9.98
N LEU A 221 -4.42 -15.89 -9.82
CA LEU A 221 -5.79 -16.25 -10.23
C LEU A 221 -6.81 -15.34 -9.55
N LEU A 222 -6.73 -15.20 -8.22
CA LEU A 222 -7.65 -14.36 -7.42
C LEU A 222 -7.63 -12.89 -7.85
N GLN A 223 -6.51 -12.40 -8.39
CA GLN A 223 -6.39 -11.03 -8.88
C GLN A 223 -6.95 -10.84 -10.29
N ALA A 224 -7.07 -11.89 -11.10
CA ALA A 224 -7.35 -11.82 -12.53
C ALA A 224 -8.72 -12.39 -12.93
N VAL A 225 -9.22 -13.38 -12.20
CA VAL A 225 -10.42 -14.14 -12.55
C VAL A 225 -11.53 -13.83 -11.55
N PRO A 226 -12.65 -13.23 -11.98
CA PRO A 226 -13.75 -12.91 -11.09
C PRO A 226 -14.53 -14.19 -10.71
N THR A 227 -14.76 -14.40 -9.42
CA THR A 227 -15.47 -15.57 -8.85
C THR A 227 -16.83 -15.16 -8.29
N GLY A 228 -17.69 -16.14 -7.95
CA GLY A 228 -19.00 -15.88 -7.33
C GLY A 228 -18.89 -15.04 -6.07
N GLU A 229 -17.89 -15.31 -5.22
CA GLU A 229 -17.61 -14.54 -4.00
C GLU A 229 -17.50 -13.02 -4.24
N MET A 230 -17.01 -12.59 -5.40
CA MET A 230 -16.90 -11.16 -5.73
C MET A 230 -18.27 -10.47 -5.80
N VAL A 231 -19.32 -11.20 -6.18
CA VAL A 231 -20.67 -10.66 -6.44
C VAL A 231 -21.66 -11.07 -5.34
N ASP A 232 -21.50 -12.26 -4.78
CA ASP A 232 -22.38 -12.82 -3.75
C ASP A 232 -22.02 -12.33 -2.33
N ASN A 233 -21.05 -11.42 -2.23
CA ASN A 233 -20.65 -10.83 -0.96
C ASN A 233 -21.79 -10.03 -0.34
N ALA A 234 -22.15 -10.38 0.91
CA ALA A 234 -23.09 -9.65 1.76
C ALA A 234 -22.51 -8.31 2.30
N GLY A 235 -21.55 -7.72 1.59
CA GLY A 235 -20.86 -6.50 2.00
C GLY A 235 -21.65 -5.25 1.70
N THR A 236 -21.31 -4.16 2.39
CA THR A 236 -21.83 -2.82 2.05
C THR A 236 -21.13 -2.33 0.79
N GLU A 237 -21.89 -2.07 -0.28
CA GLU A 237 -21.36 -1.33 -1.43
C GLU A 237 -20.88 0.04 -0.98
N ILE A 238 -19.57 0.26 -1.02
CA ILE A 238 -19.00 1.59 -0.81
C ILE A 238 -19.18 2.33 -2.14
N PRO A 239 -19.77 3.55 -2.14
CA PRO A 239 -19.83 4.37 -3.33
C PRO A 239 -18.43 4.45 -3.97
N PRO A 240 -18.31 4.35 -5.31
CA PRO A 240 -17.03 4.51 -5.98
C PRO A 240 -16.36 5.80 -5.48
N VAL A 241 -15.06 5.73 -5.18
CA VAL A 241 -14.25 6.82 -4.59
C VAL A 241 -14.14 8.04 -5.54
N ALA A 242 -15.06 8.30 -6.46
CA ALA A 242 -14.91 9.32 -7.49
C ALA A 242 -16.21 9.95 -8.00
N ALA A 243 -17.39 9.63 -7.44
CA ALA A 243 -18.65 10.16 -7.99
C ALA A 243 -18.80 11.68 -7.80
N ASP A 244 -18.14 12.28 -6.81
CA ASP A 244 -18.35 13.65 -6.31
C ASP A 244 -17.20 14.63 -6.63
N HIS A 245 -16.10 14.17 -7.25
CA HIS A 245 -14.87 14.97 -7.41
C HIS A 245 -14.36 15.08 -8.87
N SER A 246 -15.27 15.10 -9.85
CA SER A 246 -14.93 15.21 -11.28
C SER A 246 -15.26 16.60 -11.85
N PRO A 247 -14.38 17.61 -11.74
CA PRO A 247 -14.66 18.98 -12.16
C PRO A 247 -14.71 19.17 -13.69
N ALA A 248 -14.16 18.21 -14.44
CA ALA A 248 -14.21 18.17 -15.90
C ALA A 248 -14.21 16.72 -16.38
N ARG A 249 -14.51 16.50 -17.66
CA ARG A 249 -14.46 15.17 -18.26
C ARG A 249 -13.05 14.59 -18.13
N LEU A 250 -12.97 13.30 -17.81
CA LEU A 250 -11.72 12.56 -17.57
C LEU A 250 -10.92 13.02 -16.34
N ILE A 251 -11.31 14.07 -15.61
CA ILE A 251 -10.58 14.55 -14.44
C ILE A 251 -11.17 13.98 -13.17
N ASP A 252 -10.32 13.44 -12.29
CA ASP A 252 -10.63 13.29 -10.86
C ASP A 252 -9.71 14.20 -10.05
N GLN A 253 -10.27 15.00 -9.15
CA GLN A 253 -9.51 15.93 -8.32
C GLN A 253 -9.98 15.94 -6.86
N PHE A 254 -9.23 15.23 -6.02
CA PHE A 254 -9.43 15.19 -4.56
C PHE A 254 -8.69 16.30 -3.83
N TYR A 255 -7.61 16.81 -4.42
CA TYR A 255 -6.73 17.79 -3.79
C TYR A 255 -6.61 19.05 -4.64
N PRO A 256 -6.45 20.24 -4.02
CA PRO A 256 -6.42 21.50 -4.77
C PRO A 256 -5.30 21.62 -5.83
N ARG A 257 -4.19 20.89 -5.66
CA ARG A 257 -2.98 21.02 -6.50
C ARG A 257 -2.61 19.75 -7.28
N VAL A 258 -3.33 18.66 -7.07
CA VAL A 258 -3.03 17.34 -7.63
C VAL A 258 -4.29 16.78 -8.25
N LEU A 259 -4.21 16.31 -9.49
CA LEU A 259 -5.33 15.66 -10.15
C LEU A 259 -4.92 14.46 -10.99
N THR A 260 -5.93 13.74 -11.44
CA THR A 260 -5.79 12.57 -12.29
C THR A 260 -6.50 12.78 -13.62
N ILE A 261 -5.85 12.40 -14.73
CA ILE A 261 -6.49 12.19 -16.03
C ILE A 261 -6.79 10.69 -16.19
N LYS A 262 -8.08 10.33 -16.25
CA LYS A 262 -8.59 9.02 -16.67
C LYS A 262 -8.46 8.89 -18.19
N ALA A 263 -7.26 8.54 -18.67
CA ALA A 263 -6.93 8.60 -20.09
C ALA A 263 -7.52 7.44 -20.91
N THR A 264 -7.95 6.36 -20.29
CA THR A 264 -8.61 5.22 -20.96
C THR A 264 -9.43 4.42 -19.95
N ASN A 265 -10.34 3.57 -20.40
CA ASN A 265 -10.96 2.54 -19.55
C ASN A 265 -10.39 1.13 -19.81
N MET A 266 -9.37 1.02 -20.66
CA MET A 266 -8.77 -0.24 -21.07
C MET A 266 -7.63 -0.63 -20.14
N CYS A 267 -7.51 -1.94 -19.89
CA CYS A 267 -6.37 -2.55 -19.20
C CYS A 267 -5.92 -3.79 -20.00
N ALA A 268 -4.64 -4.17 -19.87
CA ALA A 268 -4.16 -5.47 -20.36
C ALA A 268 -4.71 -6.64 -19.51
N MET A 269 -5.01 -6.36 -18.24
CA MET A 269 -5.68 -7.28 -17.33
C MET A 269 -6.69 -6.52 -16.46
N TYR A 270 -7.89 -7.07 -16.27
CA TYR A 270 -8.89 -6.46 -15.37
C TYR A 270 -8.80 -7.05 -13.97
N CYS A 271 -8.29 -6.25 -13.03
CA CYS A 271 -8.14 -6.68 -11.65
C CYS A 271 -9.50 -6.89 -10.98
N THR A 272 -9.68 -8.00 -10.28
CA THR A 272 -10.87 -8.27 -9.44
C THR A 272 -11.03 -7.25 -8.30
N HIS A 273 -9.91 -6.72 -7.81
CA HIS A 273 -9.83 -5.69 -6.76
C HIS A 273 -9.73 -4.25 -7.32
N CYS A 274 -10.20 -4.01 -8.56
CA CYS A 274 -10.10 -2.69 -9.17
C CYS A 274 -11.01 -1.66 -8.47
N LEU A 275 -10.41 -0.69 -7.76
CA LEU A 275 -11.16 0.44 -7.15
C LEU A 275 -11.89 1.34 -8.16
N ARG A 276 -11.65 1.14 -9.47
CA ARG A 276 -12.25 1.89 -10.57
C ARG A 276 -13.18 1.04 -11.43
N ILE A 277 -13.60 -0.13 -10.95
CA ILE A 277 -14.40 -1.08 -11.74
C ILE A 277 -15.65 -0.46 -12.38
N ALA A 278 -16.29 0.50 -11.68
CA ALA A 278 -17.43 1.27 -12.20
C ALA A 278 -17.07 2.12 -13.44
N HIS A 279 -15.85 2.67 -13.52
CA HIS A 279 -15.36 3.44 -14.67
C HIS A 279 -14.85 2.58 -15.83
N ILE A 280 -14.38 1.36 -15.53
CA ILE A 280 -13.97 0.39 -16.55
C ILE A 280 -15.17 0.00 -17.43
N GLY A 281 -16.32 -0.22 -16.81
CA GLY A 281 -17.56 -0.55 -17.50
C GLY A 281 -17.47 -1.86 -18.31
N LYS A 282 -18.36 -2.05 -19.29
CA LYS A 282 -18.48 -3.31 -20.06
C LYS A 282 -17.76 -3.35 -21.41
N LYS A 283 -17.34 -2.20 -21.95
CA LYS A 283 -16.76 -2.10 -23.30
C LYS A 283 -15.51 -1.24 -23.29
N ASP A 284 -14.49 -1.66 -24.03
CA ASP A 284 -13.29 -0.85 -24.29
C ASP A 284 -13.62 0.40 -25.09
N ARG A 285 -13.05 1.51 -24.67
CA ARG A 285 -13.19 2.81 -25.31
C ARG A 285 -11.87 3.55 -25.27
N VAL A 286 -11.48 4.05 -26.44
CA VAL A 286 -10.58 5.20 -26.52
C VAL A 286 -11.47 6.44 -26.46
N TYR A 287 -11.15 7.39 -25.58
CA TYR A 287 -11.92 8.62 -25.49
C TYR A 287 -11.67 9.52 -26.72
N SER A 288 -12.62 10.40 -27.02
CA SER A 288 -12.48 11.33 -28.15
C SER A 288 -11.42 12.39 -27.88
N GLU A 289 -10.86 12.96 -28.95
CA GLU A 289 -9.91 14.08 -28.85
C GLU A 289 -10.47 15.27 -28.06
N GLN A 290 -11.77 15.57 -28.26
CA GLN A 290 -12.47 16.59 -27.50
C GLN A 290 -12.45 16.31 -25.98
N ALA A 291 -12.60 15.04 -25.56
CA ALA A 291 -12.58 14.67 -24.15
C ALA A 291 -11.22 14.96 -23.50
N TYR A 292 -10.13 14.68 -24.21
CA TYR A 292 -8.78 15.01 -23.73
C TYR A 292 -8.54 16.52 -23.73
N GLN A 293 -9.03 17.23 -24.76
CA GLN A 293 -8.88 18.67 -24.85
C GLN A 293 -9.58 19.39 -23.70
N GLU A 294 -10.81 18.97 -23.34
CA GLU A 294 -11.54 19.51 -22.18
C GLU A 294 -10.78 19.30 -20.86
N ALA A 295 -10.17 18.12 -20.68
CA ALA A 295 -9.34 17.82 -19.52
C ALA A 295 -8.10 18.73 -19.45
N LEU A 296 -7.42 18.93 -20.59
CA LEU A 296 -6.25 19.80 -20.71
C LEU A 296 -6.61 21.28 -20.52
N ASP A 297 -7.74 21.73 -21.04
CA ASP A 297 -8.22 23.11 -20.89
C ASP A 297 -8.59 23.42 -19.43
N TYR A 298 -9.19 22.46 -18.72
CA TYR A 298 -9.39 22.56 -17.28
C TYR A 298 -8.06 22.78 -16.55
N ILE A 299 -7.03 21.98 -16.87
CA ILE A 299 -5.69 22.11 -16.28
C ILE A 299 -5.07 23.47 -16.60
N ARG A 300 -5.14 23.93 -17.85
CA ARG A 300 -4.62 25.25 -18.28
C ARG A 300 -5.28 26.40 -17.53
N SER A 301 -6.59 26.32 -17.32
CA SER A 301 -7.37 27.38 -16.67
C SER A 301 -7.14 27.51 -15.16
N ASN A 302 -6.53 26.50 -14.53
CA ASN A 302 -6.37 26.44 -13.08
C ASN A 302 -4.88 26.39 -12.67
N PRO A 303 -4.26 27.56 -12.38
CA PRO A 303 -2.83 27.68 -12.10
C PRO A 303 -2.39 27.08 -10.75
N ARG A 304 -3.33 26.60 -9.92
CA ARG A 304 -3.00 25.91 -8.65
C ARG A 304 -2.56 24.47 -8.87
N ILE A 305 -2.98 23.86 -9.98
CA ILE A 305 -2.62 22.48 -10.34
C ILE A 305 -1.12 22.44 -10.60
N ARG A 306 -0.44 21.43 -10.04
CA ARG A 306 1.00 21.25 -10.19
C ARG A 306 1.35 19.84 -10.64
N ASP A 307 0.66 18.84 -10.08
CA ASP A 307 0.93 17.42 -10.32
C ASP A 307 -0.26 16.76 -11.03
N VAL A 308 0.04 16.12 -12.17
CA VAL A 308 -0.93 15.45 -13.03
C VAL A 308 -0.57 13.98 -13.15
N LEU A 309 -1.43 13.10 -12.65
CA LEU A 309 -1.34 11.65 -12.84
C LEU A 309 -2.16 11.23 -14.06
N VAL A 310 -1.50 10.74 -15.11
CA VAL A 310 -2.17 10.12 -16.27
C VAL A 310 -2.33 8.62 -16.00
N THR A 311 -3.58 8.16 -15.97
CA THR A 311 -3.96 6.78 -15.64
C THR A 311 -5.29 6.46 -16.34
N GLY A 312 -6.27 5.88 -15.64
CA GLY A 312 -7.56 5.44 -16.18
C GLY A 312 -7.79 3.99 -15.75
N GLY A 313 -7.96 3.12 -16.74
CA GLY A 313 -7.63 1.70 -16.61
C GLY A 313 -6.12 1.54 -16.48
N ASP A 314 -5.40 1.62 -17.60
CA ASP A 314 -3.94 1.58 -17.62
C ASP A 314 -3.36 2.51 -18.70
N ALA A 315 -2.50 3.46 -18.30
CA ALA A 315 -1.95 4.46 -19.22
C ALA A 315 -1.13 3.84 -20.36
N PHE A 316 -0.41 2.73 -20.11
CA PHE A 316 0.49 2.14 -21.10
C PHE A 316 -0.24 1.28 -22.14
N VAL A 317 -1.55 1.06 -21.97
CA VAL A 317 -2.37 0.44 -23.01
C VAL A 317 -2.59 1.39 -24.19
N LEU A 318 -2.44 2.69 -23.98
CA LEU A 318 -2.47 3.68 -25.05
C LEU A 318 -1.24 3.56 -25.98
N SER A 319 -1.40 3.99 -27.22
CA SER A 319 -0.29 4.06 -28.18
C SER A 319 0.77 5.07 -27.75
N ASN A 320 2.02 4.86 -28.16
CA ASN A 320 3.12 5.80 -27.90
C ASN A 320 2.79 7.21 -28.41
N THR A 321 2.13 7.32 -29.57
CA THR A 321 1.64 8.61 -30.10
C THR A 321 0.67 9.31 -29.15
N MET A 322 -0.30 8.59 -28.57
CA MET A 322 -1.28 9.18 -27.66
C MET A 322 -0.63 9.60 -26.34
N ILE A 323 0.23 8.74 -25.76
CA ILE A 323 0.96 9.06 -24.54
C ILE A 323 1.83 10.30 -24.78
N ARG A 324 2.60 10.34 -25.86
CA ARG A 324 3.44 11.49 -26.26
C ARG A 324 2.60 12.77 -26.37
N LYS A 325 1.45 12.70 -27.03
CA LYS A 325 0.54 13.84 -27.20
C LYS A 325 0.05 14.40 -25.86
N ILE A 326 -0.40 13.55 -24.94
CA ILE A 326 -0.84 13.98 -23.60
C ILE A 326 0.33 14.62 -22.85
N LEU A 327 1.49 13.95 -22.84
CA LEU A 327 2.66 14.43 -22.08
C LEU A 327 3.21 15.75 -22.62
N GLN A 328 3.27 15.93 -23.94
CA GLN A 328 3.68 17.19 -24.57
C GLN A 328 2.68 18.32 -24.31
N ALA A 329 1.37 18.01 -24.34
CA ALA A 329 0.35 19.00 -24.03
C ALA A 329 0.43 19.47 -22.57
N LEU A 330 0.82 18.59 -21.64
CA LEU A 330 1.08 18.93 -20.25
C LEU A 330 2.40 19.71 -20.07
N ASP A 331 3.45 19.39 -20.82
CA ASP A 331 4.71 20.16 -20.82
C ASP A 331 4.53 21.62 -21.24
N ALA A 332 3.56 21.87 -22.11
CA ALA A 332 3.24 23.22 -22.57
C ALA A 332 2.47 24.06 -21.53
N ILE A 333 2.24 23.56 -20.31
CA ILE A 333 1.51 24.25 -19.24
C ILE A 333 2.49 24.62 -18.12
N ASP A 334 2.88 25.90 -18.06
CA ASP A 334 3.95 26.40 -17.19
C ASP A 334 3.82 26.01 -15.70
N HIS A 335 2.60 25.97 -15.16
CA HIS A 335 2.36 25.64 -13.75
C HIS A 335 2.38 24.14 -13.43
N VAL A 336 2.38 23.26 -14.44
CA VAL A 336 2.45 21.80 -14.26
C VAL A 336 3.91 21.39 -14.14
N THR A 337 4.36 21.12 -12.91
CA THR A 337 5.77 20.79 -12.65
C THR A 337 6.01 19.28 -12.49
N MET A 338 4.95 18.47 -12.43
CA MET A 338 5.07 17.02 -12.27
C MET A 338 4.02 16.30 -13.09
N LYS A 339 4.47 15.29 -13.83
CA LYS A 339 3.62 14.36 -14.57
C LYS A 339 3.96 12.95 -14.11
N ARG A 340 2.95 12.15 -13.83
CA ARG A 340 3.11 10.76 -13.41
C ARG A 340 2.29 9.85 -14.32
N LEU A 341 2.76 8.63 -14.55
CA LEU A 341 2.03 7.60 -15.28
C LEU A 341 1.65 6.48 -14.34
N GLY A 342 0.36 6.17 -14.24
CA GLY A 342 -0.15 5.02 -13.50
C GLY A 342 -0.35 3.83 -14.44
N THR A 343 0.45 2.78 -14.25
CA THR A 343 0.39 1.57 -15.08
C THR A 343 0.71 0.30 -14.28
N ARG A 344 0.07 -0.81 -14.66
CA ARG A 344 0.35 -2.18 -14.20
C ARG A 344 0.94 -3.05 -15.32
N ILE A 345 1.21 -2.47 -16.49
CA ILE A 345 1.78 -3.14 -17.65
C ILE A 345 3.11 -3.84 -17.37
N PRO A 346 4.07 -3.29 -16.59
CA PRO A 346 5.34 -3.98 -16.33
C PRO A 346 5.16 -5.38 -15.71
N VAL A 347 4.03 -5.60 -15.03
CA VAL A 347 3.69 -6.88 -14.39
C VAL A 347 2.77 -7.74 -15.27
N THR A 348 1.91 -7.13 -16.08
CA THR A 348 0.85 -7.85 -16.82
C THR A 348 1.18 -8.09 -18.29
N ALA A 349 2.02 -7.25 -18.89
CA ALA A 349 2.44 -7.34 -20.28
C ALA A 349 3.82 -6.66 -20.47
N PRO A 350 4.90 -7.21 -19.89
CA PRO A 350 6.19 -6.52 -19.76
C PRO A 350 6.79 -6.05 -21.10
N TRP A 351 6.54 -6.76 -22.21
CA TRP A 351 7.00 -6.41 -23.56
C TRP A 351 6.46 -5.08 -24.11
N ARG A 352 5.55 -4.40 -23.42
CA ARG A 352 5.13 -3.03 -23.77
C ARG A 352 6.22 -1.99 -23.47
N VAL A 353 7.13 -2.31 -22.55
CA VAL A 353 8.27 -1.47 -22.21
C VAL A 353 9.44 -1.96 -23.03
N ASP A 354 9.78 -1.19 -24.05
CA ASP A 354 10.88 -1.46 -24.97
C ASP A 354 11.78 -0.21 -25.08
N ALA A 355 12.54 -0.09 -26.16
CA ALA A 355 13.49 0.99 -26.36
C ALA A 355 12.86 2.31 -26.88
N GLU A 356 11.61 2.29 -27.36
CA GLU A 356 10.89 3.48 -27.84
C GLU A 356 10.25 4.28 -26.69
#